data_AF-A0A2D8AKK2-F1
#
_entry.id   AF-A0A2D8AKK2-F1
#
_cell.length_a   1.000
_cell.length_b   1.000
_cell.length_c   1.000
_cell.angle_alpha   90.00
_cell.angle_beta   90.00
_cell.angle_gamma   90.00
#
_symmetry.space_group_name_H-M   'P 1'
#
loop_
_entity.id
_entity.type
_entity.pdbx_description
1 polymer ?
#
loop_
_entity_poly.entity_id
_entity_poly.type
_entity_poly.pdbx_seq_one_letter_code
_entity_poly.pdbx_strand_id
1 'polypeptide(L)'
;MIKRAIPIALMFLSGALAAQSYEPPRTASGKPNLQGFWTNASLTTMQRSANYEEIGLVIPDDRLPEFTNDHHQNVRQATDDNQVQGELPDGSDLARGRGYNAFWVDPGSQFGRVRGQSRTSWITYPEDGRIPFSQQGNDLRSAAYARRGNDGPEGRSLGERCIIGFGSTGGPPMNNVLYNNMYQFVQTDDYLMILVEMVHDTRIIPINGQHRPDVLEPWLGDSVGYWDGDTLVVETVNLHPQQSPRNAAPLSAKGKIIERFTRYSDDQILYEFEVSDPVYYTEDWRGEMTFNTTDTRPYEYACHEGNYGLTGILAGARRLELEPASD
;
A
#
# COMPACT_ATOMS: atom_id res chain seq x y z
N MET A 1 29.87 43.42 29.95
CA MET A 1 29.11 42.97 28.77
C MET A 1 28.57 41.58 29.05
N ILE A 2 27.31 41.48 29.48
CA ILE A 2 26.64 40.21 29.81
C ILE A 2 25.57 40.00 28.73
N LYS A 3 25.79 39.06 27.82
CA LYS A 3 24.77 38.66 26.82
C LYS A 3 23.92 37.55 27.44
N ARG A 4 22.65 37.85 27.69
CA ARG A 4 21.61 36.89 28.11
C ARG A 4 21.20 36.04 26.90
N ALA A 5 21.24 34.73 27.06
CA ALA A 5 20.61 33.77 26.15
C ALA A 5 19.10 33.75 26.41
N ILE A 6 18.30 33.79 25.34
CA ILE A 6 16.85 33.62 25.37
C ILE A 6 16.58 32.16 24.99
N PRO A 7 15.93 31.35 25.83
CA PRO A 7 15.50 30.01 25.43
C PRO A 7 14.23 30.12 24.58
N ILE A 8 14.28 29.53 23.38
CA ILE A 8 13.11 29.28 22.53
C ILE A 8 12.40 28.06 23.12
N ALA A 9 11.23 28.27 23.72
CA ALA A 9 10.36 27.19 24.15
C ALA A 9 9.61 26.63 22.93
N LEU A 10 9.87 25.37 22.57
CA LEU A 10 9.00 24.61 21.67
C LEU A 10 7.65 24.41 22.35
N MET A 11 6.61 25.07 21.86
CA MET A 11 5.23 24.72 22.20
C MET A 11 4.84 23.47 21.40
N PHE A 12 4.71 22.33 22.09
CA PHE A 12 3.92 21.21 21.60
C PHE A 12 2.45 21.64 21.59
N LEU A 13 1.91 21.94 20.42
CA LEU A 13 0.46 22.04 20.23
C LEU A 13 -0.10 20.63 20.23
N SER A 14 -0.56 20.17 21.40
CA SER A 14 -1.41 18.99 21.51
C SER A 14 -2.77 19.31 20.88
N GLY A 15 -2.92 19.00 19.59
CA GLY A 15 -4.20 19.01 18.90
C GLY A 15 -5.08 17.89 19.43
N ALA A 16 -5.84 18.14 20.50
CA ALA A 16 -6.96 17.28 20.86
C ALA A 16 -8.08 17.50 19.81
N LEU A 17 -7.99 16.78 18.68
CA LEU A 17 -9.17 16.58 17.83
C LEU A 17 -10.24 15.89 18.68
N ALA A 18 -11.48 16.38 18.59
CA ALA A 18 -12.63 15.77 19.24
C ALA A 18 -12.69 14.27 18.89
N ALA A 19 -12.34 13.43 19.86
CA ALA A 19 -12.54 12.00 19.77
C ALA A 19 -14.06 11.77 19.70
N GLN A 20 -14.53 11.27 18.57
CA GLN A 20 -15.87 10.73 18.44
C GLN A 20 -16.06 9.70 19.57
N SER A 21 -17.15 9.78 20.32
CA SER A 21 -17.44 8.92 21.49
C SER A 21 -17.81 7.49 21.09
N TYR A 22 -17.09 6.92 20.14
CA TYR A 22 -17.25 5.56 19.68
C TYR A 22 -16.48 4.64 20.63
N GLU A 23 -17.20 3.68 21.19
CA GLU A 23 -16.65 2.62 22.03
C GLU A 23 -16.50 1.37 21.16
N PRO A 24 -15.27 0.95 20.80
CA PRO A 24 -15.09 -0.19 19.91
C PRO A 24 -15.50 -1.50 20.58
N PRO A 25 -15.99 -2.49 19.81
CA PRO A 25 -16.17 -3.84 20.33
C PRO A 25 -14.83 -4.33 20.91
N ARG A 26 -14.88 -4.97 22.07
CA ARG A 26 -13.67 -5.39 22.81
C ARG A 26 -13.44 -6.89 22.68
N THR A 27 -12.17 -7.30 22.68
CA THR A 27 -11.76 -8.69 22.89
C THR A 27 -12.01 -9.11 24.34
N ALA A 28 -11.81 -10.40 24.65
CA ALA A 28 -11.92 -10.90 26.02
C ALA A 28 -10.91 -10.22 26.99
N SER A 29 -9.77 -9.74 26.47
CA SER A 29 -8.76 -8.99 27.22
C SER A 29 -9.05 -7.48 27.34
N GLY A 30 -10.18 -7.00 26.78
CA GLY A 30 -10.58 -5.59 26.86
C GLY A 30 -9.90 -4.68 25.82
N LYS A 31 -9.12 -5.23 24.88
CA LYS A 31 -8.55 -4.46 23.76
C LYS A 31 -9.57 -4.25 22.65
N PRO A 32 -9.49 -3.17 21.86
CA PRO A 32 -10.30 -3.02 20.66
C PRO A 32 -10.17 -4.22 19.74
N ASN A 33 -11.30 -4.70 19.24
CA ASN A 33 -11.38 -5.83 18.33
C ASN A 33 -11.21 -5.34 16.89
N LEU A 34 -10.06 -5.68 16.31
CA LEU A 34 -9.69 -5.42 14.92
C LEU A 34 -9.94 -6.64 14.01
N GLN A 35 -10.41 -7.76 14.58
CA GLN A 35 -10.65 -8.99 13.81
C GLN A 35 -11.73 -8.78 12.76
N GLY A 36 -11.50 -9.36 11.59
CA GLY A 36 -12.48 -9.36 10.53
C GLY A 36 -11.87 -9.40 9.14
N PHE A 37 -12.75 -9.25 8.17
CA PHE A 37 -12.40 -9.05 6.77
C PHE A 37 -12.56 -7.57 6.44
N TRP A 38 -11.56 -7.04 5.76
CA TRP A 38 -11.43 -5.63 5.47
C TRP A 38 -11.04 -5.40 4.02
N THR A 39 -11.40 -4.24 3.49
CA THR A 39 -10.96 -3.79 2.18
C THR A 39 -10.53 -2.33 2.21
N ASN A 40 -9.50 -1.99 1.43
CA ASN A 40 -9.11 -0.62 1.16
C ASN A 40 -9.36 -0.21 -0.31
N ALA A 41 -10.18 -0.96 -1.04
CA ALA A 41 -10.54 -0.65 -2.42
C ALA A 41 -11.06 0.80 -2.52
N SER A 42 -10.44 1.59 -3.39
CA SER A 42 -10.60 3.03 -3.49
C SER A 42 -9.98 3.57 -4.77
N LEU A 43 -10.56 4.65 -5.31
CA LEU A 43 -9.96 5.45 -6.38
C LEU A 43 -8.79 6.31 -5.89
N THR A 44 -8.71 6.56 -4.58
CA THR A 44 -7.62 7.33 -3.97
C THR A 44 -6.30 6.57 -4.07
N THR A 45 -5.24 7.27 -4.45
CA THR A 45 -3.89 6.72 -4.58
C THR A 45 -2.97 7.24 -3.48
N MET A 46 -1.85 6.56 -3.23
CA MET A 46 -0.84 6.98 -2.24
C MET A 46 -0.45 8.46 -2.39
N GLN A 47 -0.04 8.89 -3.59
CA GLN A 47 0.36 10.27 -3.88
C GLN A 47 -0.75 11.02 -4.62
N ARG A 48 -0.85 12.34 -4.40
CA ARG A 48 -1.85 13.19 -5.04
C ARG A 48 -1.57 13.33 -6.53
N SER A 49 -2.59 13.16 -7.37
CA SER A 49 -2.50 13.47 -8.80
C SER A 49 -2.41 14.99 -9.02
N ALA A 50 -1.71 15.42 -10.08
CA ALA A 50 -1.68 16.84 -10.48
C ALA A 50 -3.09 17.38 -10.78
N ASN A 51 -4.02 16.51 -11.20
CA ASN A 51 -5.42 16.87 -11.45
C ASN A 51 -6.16 17.36 -10.19
N TYR A 52 -5.61 17.11 -9.00
CA TYR A 52 -6.21 17.50 -7.71
C TYR A 52 -5.39 18.55 -6.95
N GLU A 53 -4.35 19.13 -7.58
CA GLU A 53 -3.47 20.09 -6.92
C GLU A 53 -4.24 21.30 -6.38
N GLU A 54 -5.16 21.85 -7.17
CA GLU A 54 -5.94 23.04 -6.81
C GLU A 54 -6.94 22.80 -5.65
N ILE A 55 -7.44 21.57 -5.49
CA ILE A 55 -8.41 21.25 -4.43
C ILE A 55 -7.76 20.74 -3.14
N GLY A 56 -6.49 20.33 -3.20
CA GLY A 56 -5.75 19.82 -2.04
C GLY A 56 -6.20 18.41 -1.62
N LEU A 57 -6.10 18.12 -0.32
CA LEU A 57 -6.30 16.77 0.24
C LEU A 57 -7.76 16.32 0.26
N VAL A 58 -8.70 17.24 0.48
CA VAL A 58 -10.13 16.94 0.69
C VAL A 58 -10.91 17.30 -0.56
N ILE A 59 -11.65 16.33 -1.10
CA ILE A 59 -12.60 16.59 -2.18
C ILE A 59 -13.84 17.26 -1.57
N PRO A 60 -14.25 18.45 -2.03
CA PRO A 60 -15.51 19.06 -1.63
C PRO A 60 -16.71 18.19 -1.99
N ASP A 61 -17.69 18.05 -1.09
CA ASP A 61 -18.82 17.14 -1.25
C ASP A 61 -19.67 17.45 -2.51
N ASP A 62 -19.77 18.71 -2.90
CA ASP A 62 -20.47 19.17 -4.10
C ASP A 62 -19.76 18.79 -5.41
N ARG A 63 -18.43 18.60 -5.36
CA ARG A 63 -17.61 18.17 -6.50
C ARG A 63 -17.33 16.68 -6.54
N LEU A 64 -17.58 15.94 -5.47
CA LEU A 64 -17.32 14.51 -5.40
C LEU A 64 -17.99 13.71 -6.54
N PRO A 65 -19.26 13.96 -6.93
CA PRO A 65 -19.88 13.22 -8.04
C PRO A 65 -19.15 13.43 -9.38
N GLU A 66 -18.70 14.65 -9.67
CA GLU A 66 -17.92 14.99 -10.87
C GLU A 66 -16.63 14.18 -10.89
N PHE A 67 -15.81 14.29 -9.84
CA PHE A 67 -14.52 13.59 -9.78
C PHE A 67 -14.65 12.08 -9.80
N THR A 68 -15.67 11.52 -9.14
CA THR A 68 -15.90 10.08 -9.13
C THR A 68 -16.30 9.59 -10.52
N ASN A 69 -17.25 10.24 -11.19
CA ASN A 69 -17.73 9.81 -12.50
C ASN A 69 -16.66 9.95 -13.58
N ASP A 70 -15.87 11.03 -13.53
CA ASP A 70 -14.84 11.32 -14.52
C ASP A 70 -13.51 10.60 -14.24
N HIS A 71 -13.41 9.86 -13.12
CA HIS A 71 -12.21 9.09 -12.82
C HIS A 71 -11.98 8.01 -13.88
N HIS A 72 -10.77 7.96 -14.43
CA HIS A 72 -10.42 7.07 -15.55
C HIS A 72 -10.78 5.59 -15.32
N GLN A 73 -10.71 5.09 -14.09
CA GLN A 73 -11.14 3.71 -13.76
C GLN A 73 -12.66 3.53 -13.87
N ASN A 74 -13.45 4.50 -13.42
CA ASN A 74 -14.92 4.45 -13.52
C ASN A 74 -15.38 4.65 -14.96
N VAL A 75 -14.75 5.58 -15.69
CA VAL A 75 -14.99 5.75 -17.14
C VAL A 75 -14.69 4.45 -17.88
N ARG A 76 -13.55 3.82 -17.59
CA ARG A 76 -13.20 2.52 -18.16
C ARG A 76 -14.25 1.46 -17.85
N GLN A 77 -14.64 1.27 -16.59
CA GLN A 77 -15.65 0.27 -16.20
C GLN A 77 -17.01 0.51 -16.84
N ALA A 78 -17.47 1.77 -16.93
CA ALA A 78 -18.73 2.13 -17.57
C ALA A 78 -18.74 1.92 -19.09
N THR A 79 -17.55 1.88 -19.71
CA THR A 79 -17.36 1.66 -21.16
C THR A 79 -16.89 0.24 -21.49
N ASP A 80 -16.89 -0.66 -20.50
CA ASP A 80 -16.61 -2.09 -20.72
C ASP A 80 -17.82 -2.73 -21.42
N ASP A 81 -17.61 -3.12 -22.68
CA ASP A 81 -18.64 -3.33 -23.69
C ASP A 81 -19.14 -4.78 -23.76
N ASN A 82 -19.37 -5.42 -22.60
CA ASN A 82 -19.81 -6.81 -22.47
C ASN A 82 -18.88 -7.79 -23.23
N GLN A 83 -17.64 -7.96 -22.79
CA GLN A 83 -16.81 -9.08 -23.27
C GLN A 83 -17.61 -10.39 -23.16
N VAL A 84 -17.98 -10.96 -24.30
CA VAL A 84 -18.70 -12.23 -24.35
C VAL A 84 -17.66 -13.33 -24.14
N GLN A 85 -17.85 -14.14 -23.10
CA GLN A 85 -16.99 -15.28 -22.83
C GLN A 85 -16.87 -16.17 -24.08
N GLY A 86 -15.66 -16.26 -24.65
CA GLY A 86 -15.37 -17.07 -25.84
C GLY A 86 -15.05 -16.28 -27.11
N GLU A 87 -15.24 -14.96 -27.11
CA GLU A 87 -14.77 -14.09 -28.20
C GLU A 87 -13.44 -13.44 -27.82
N LEU A 88 -12.41 -13.67 -28.64
CA LEU A 88 -11.09 -13.10 -28.41
C LEU A 88 -11.11 -11.60 -28.79
N PRO A 89 -10.63 -10.70 -27.91
CA PRO A 89 -10.46 -9.29 -28.27
C PRO A 89 -9.54 -9.16 -29.50
N ASP A 90 -9.87 -8.26 -30.44
CA ASP A 90 -9.09 -8.06 -31.66
C ASP A 90 -7.84 -7.17 -31.46
N GLY A 91 -7.58 -6.76 -30.21
CA GLY A 91 -6.43 -5.95 -29.82
C GLY A 91 -6.61 -4.44 -30.04
N SER A 92 -7.65 -4.00 -30.75
CA SER A 92 -7.94 -2.56 -30.92
C SER A 92 -8.37 -1.88 -29.61
N ASP A 93 -8.79 -2.69 -28.65
CA ASP A 93 -9.28 -2.26 -27.33
C ASP A 93 -8.17 -2.07 -26.29
N LEU A 94 -6.98 -2.67 -26.49
CA LEU A 94 -5.86 -2.63 -25.54
C LEU A 94 -5.38 -1.21 -25.23
N ALA A 95 -5.34 -0.34 -26.25
CA ALA A 95 -4.95 1.06 -26.11
C ALA A 95 -5.94 1.90 -25.28
N ARG A 96 -7.16 1.39 -25.05
CA ARG A 96 -8.20 1.99 -24.21
C ARG A 96 -8.22 1.38 -22.79
N GLY A 97 -7.18 0.63 -22.42
CA GLY A 97 -7.08 -0.03 -21.11
C GLY A 97 -7.90 -1.32 -21.01
N ARG A 98 -8.30 -1.91 -22.15
CA ARG A 98 -9.17 -3.08 -22.21
C ARG A 98 -8.35 -4.32 -22.56
N GLY A 99 -8.11 -5.18 -21.58
CA GLY A 99 -7.45 -6.47 -21.73
C GLY A 99 -8.44 -7.63 -21.58
N TYR A 100 -8.06 -8.85 -21.98
CA TYR A 100 -8.88 -10.06 -21.76
C TYR A 100 -9.19 -10.31 -20.27
N ASN A 101 -8.42 -9.71 -19.37
CA ASN A 101 -8.54 -9.80 -17.92
C ASN A 101 -9.21 -8.56 -17.30
N ALA A 102 -9.87 -7.71 -18.11
CA ALA A 102 -10.48 -6.47 -17.63
C ALA A 102 -11.51 -6.71 -16.52
N PHE A 103 -12.24 -7.83 -16.60
CA PHE A 103 -13.23 -8.23 -15.59
C PHE A 103 -12.63 -8.53 -14.20
N TRP A 104 -11.32 -8.77 -14.09
CA TRP A 104 -10.62 -8.94 -12.81
C TRP A 104 -10.19 -7.61 -12.19
N VAL A 105 -10.30 -6.49 -12.91
CA VAL A 105 -9.86 -5.18 -12.44
C VAL A 105 -10.94 -4.51 -11.60
N ASP A 106 -10.72 -4.52 -10.29
CA ASP A 106 -11.57 -3.88 -9.28
C ASP A 106 -10.75 -3.01 -8.31
N PRO A 107 -10.41 -1.77 -8.71
CA PRO A 107 -9.72 -0.84 -7.82
C PRO A 107 -10.67 -0.25 -6.76
N GLY A 108 -11.97 -0.55 -6.79
CA GLY A 108 -13.03 0.22 -6.17
C GLY A 108 -13.57 1.34 -7.08
N SER A 109 -14.77 1.84 -6.77
CA SER A 109 -15.47 2.83 -7.61
C SER A 109 -15.69 4.18 -6.94
N GLN A 110 -15.22 4.35 -5.70
CA GLN A 110 -15.38 5.56 -4.89
C GLN A 110 -14.03 6.04 -4.37
N PHE A 111 -13.90 7.35 -4.15
CA PHE A 111 -12.76 7.88 -3.39
C PHE A 111 -12.82 7.41 -1.94
N GLY A 112 -11.64 7.17 -1.38
CA GLY A 112 -11.46 6.75 -0.02
C GLY A 112 -11.95 7.81 0.95
N ARG A 113 -12.73 7.38 1.94
CA ARG A 113 -13.24 8.27 2.99
C ARG A 113 -12.49 8.05 4.29
N VAL A 114 -11.89 9.11 4.81
CA VAL A 114 -11.21 9.10 6.09
C VAL A 114 -11.85 10.15 6.99
N ARG A 115 -12.32 9.74 8.18
CA ARG A 115 -13.02 10.61 9.13
C ARG A 115 -14.18 11.39 8.46
N GLY A 116 -14.92 10.71 7.59
CA GLY A 116 -16.05 11.27 6.83
C GLY A 116 -15.68 12.08 5.57
N GLN A 117 -14.40 12.40 5.34
CA GLN A 117 -13.94 13.22 4.22
C GLN A 117 -13.38 12.38 3.07
N SER A 118 -13.76 12.68 1.83
CA SER A 118 -13.18 12.04 0.64
C SER A 118 -11.78 12.57 0.35
N ARG A 119 -10.82 11.66 0.13
CA ARG A 119 -9.39 11.97 0.01
C ARG A 119 -8.91 11.93 -1.45
N THR A 120 -8.13 12.93 -1.87
CA THR A 120 -7.44 12.94 -3.18
C THR A 120 -6.12 12.16 -3.17
N SER A 121 -5.56 11.92 -1.98
CA SER A 121 -4.37 11.11 -1.73
C SER A 121 -4.38 10.53 -0.33
N TRP A 122 -3.62 9.45 -0.10
CA TRP A 122 -3.39 8.95 1.26
C TRP A 122 -2.36 9.77 2.02
N ILE A 123 -1.35 10.33 1.34
CA ILE A 123 -0.38 11.23 1.96
C ILE A 123 -1.09 12.51 2.41
N THR A 124 -0.95 12.81 3.69
CA THR A 124 -1.44 14.03 4.34
C THR A 124 -0.31 15.02 4.62
N TYR A 125 0.93 14.54 4.68
CA TYR A 125 2.12 15.37 4.81
C TYR A 125 3.32 14.73 4.09
N PRO A 126 4.07 15.48 3.27
CA PRO A 126 3.92 16.91 2.97
C PRO A 126 2.57 17.29 2.34
N GLU A 127 2.18 18.56 2.49
CA GLU A 127 0.84 19.03 2.11
C GLU A 127 0.55 18.92 0.61
N ASP A 128 1.59 18.85 -0.23
CA ASP A 128 1.50 18.61 -1.67
C ASP A 128 1.08 17.16 -2.02
N GLY A 129 1.03 16.26 -1.04
CA GLY A 129 0.66 14.87 -1.21
C GLY A 129 1.71 14.04 -1.97
N ARG A 130 2.98 14.46 -1.96
CA ARG A 130 4.10 13.76 -2.60
C ARG A 130 5.05 13.18 -1.57
N ILE A 131 5.74 12.10 -1.95
CA ILE A 131 6.79 11.52 -1.11
C ILE A 131 8.05 12.37 -1.25
N PRO A 132 8.63 12.90 -0.15
CA PRO A 132 9.78 13.80 -0.17
C PRO A 132 11.10 13.03 -0.33
N PHE A 133 11.30 12.37 -1.47
CA PHE A 133 12.52 11.60 -1.72
C PHE A 133 13.78 12.48 -1.72
N SER A 134 14.82 12.02 -1.01
CA SER A 134 16.17 12.59 -1.07
C SER A 134 16.83 12.28 -2.43
N GLN A 135 18.04 12.82 -2.65
CA GLN A 135 18.84 12.42 -3.81
C GLN A 135 19.11 10.90 -3.81
N GLN A 136 19.51 10.32 -2.67
CA GLN A 136 19.75 8.87 -2.61
C GLN A 136 18.47 8.06 -2.82
N GLY A 137 17.32 8.54 -2.32
CA GLY A 137 16.02 7.92 -2.58
C GLY A 137 15.65 7.93 -4.07
N ASN A 138 15.92 9.05 -4.76
CA ASN A 138 15.72 9.14 -6.21
C ASN A 138 16.70 8.28 -7.01
N ASP A 139 17.95 8.18 -6.58
CA ASP A 139 18.96 7.31 -7.20
C ASP A 139 18.56 5.83 -7.08
N LEU A 140 18.09 5.40 -5.90
CA LEU A 140 17.57 4.05 -5.66
C LEU A 140 16.44 3.71 -6.64
N ARG A 141 15.46 4.62 -6.79
CA ARG A 141 14.33 4.44 -7.71
C ARG A 141 14.81 4.39 -9.16
N SER A 142 15.71 5.29 -9.55
CA SER A 142 16.24 5.36 -10.91
C SER A 142 17.03 4.10 -11.29
N ALA A 143 17.85 3.58 -10.37
CA ALA A 143 18.58 2.32 -10.55
C ALA A 143 17.62 1.13 -10.71
N ALA A 144 16.53 1.10 -9.95
CA ALA A 144 15.49 0.09 -10.09
C ALA A 144 14.78 0.15 -11.45
N TYR A 145 14.55 1.35 -12.00
CA TYR A 145 14.02 1.51 -13.37
C TYR A 145 15.02 1.04 -14.43
N ALA A 146 16.31 1.37 -14.28
CA ALA A 146 17.35 0.96 -15.23
C ALA A 146 17.57 -0.56 -15.28
N ARG A 147 17.29 -1.26 -14.18
CA ARG A 147 17.34 -2.73 -14.10
C ARG A 147 16.05 -3.41 -14.59
N ARG A 148 15.05 -2.67 -15.09
CA ARG A 148 13.86 -3.30 -15.68
C ARG A 148 14.28 -4.04 -16.95
N GLY A 149 14.20 -5.36 -16.89
CA GLY A 149 14.38 -6.25 -18.02
C GLY A 149 13.50 -7.48 -17.81
N ASN A 150 13.09 -8.12 -18.89
CA ASN A 150 12.25 -9.31 -18.84
C ASN A 150 13.05 -10.61 -18.99
N ASP A 151 14.37 -10.47 -19.11
CA ASP A 151 15.34 -11.53 -19.38
C ASP A 151 15.83 -12.17 -18.10
N GLY A 152 16.02 -13.49 -18.17
CA GLY A 152 16.49 -14.30 -17.07
C GLY A 152 15.51 -14.39 -15.88
N PRO A 153 15.86 -15.19 -14.87
CA PRO A 153 15.05 -15.34 -13.66
C PRO A 153 15.05 -14.08 -12.77
N GLU A 154 16.09 -13.25 -12.83
CA GLU A 154 16.23 -12.04 -12.01
C GLU A 154 15.58 -10.79 -12.63
N GLY A 155 15.29 -10.80 -13.95
CA GLY A 155 14.59 -9.69 -14.59
C GLY A 155 13.12 -9.57 -14.14
N ARG A 156 12.52 -10.71 -13.76
CA ARG A 156 11.12 -10.76 -13.32
C ARG A 156 10.93 -10.11 -11.96
N SER A 157 9.88 -9.32 -11.85
CA SER A 157 9.53 -8.62 -10.62
C SER A 157 9.16 -9.60 -9.50
N LEU A 158 9.29 -9.16 -8.25
CA LEU A 158 8.97 -10.01 -7.09
C LEU A 158 7.53 -10.53 -7.10
N GLY A 159 6.57 -9.73 -7.58
CA GLY A 159 5.18 -10.17 -7.70
C GLY A 159 4.95 -11.20 -8.80
N GLU A 160 5.62 -11.09 -9.96
CA GLU A 160 5.59 -12.14 -10.99
C GLU A 160 6.24 -13.45 -10.52
N ARG A 161 7.21 -13.33 -9.60
CA ARG A 161 7.87 -14.45 -8.94
C ARG A 161 7.11 -14.95 -7.71
N CYS A 162 5.95 -14.36 -7.41
CA CYS A 162 5.09 -14.71 -6.28
C CYS A 162 5.78 -14.62 -4.92
N ILE A 163 6.68 -13.66 -4.73
CA ILE A 163 7.43 -13.47 -3.47
C ILE A 163 6.70 -12.49 -2.55
N ILE A 164 6.22 -11.37 -3.10
CA ILE A 164 5.39 -10.38 -2.39
C ILE A 164 4.34 -9.78 -3.33
N GLY A 165 3.27 -9.24 -2.76
CA GLY A 165 2.20 -8.56 -3.47
C GLY A 165 2.67 -7.37 -4.32
N PHE A 166 1.86 -7.03 -5.33
CA PHE A 166 2.11 -5.89 -6.20
C PHE A 166 1.81 -4.57 -5.48
N GLY A 167 2.52 -3.48 -5.84
CA GLY A 167 2.15 -2.12 -5.44
C GLY A 167 2.08 -1.84 -3.93
N SER A 168 2.83 -2.60 -3.12
CA SER A 168 2.89 -2.46 -1.66
C SER A 168 1.56 -2.79 -0.95
N THR A 169 0.79 -3.77 -1.45
CA THR A 169 -0.46 -4.21 -0.80
C THR A 169 -0.24 -4.73 0.62
N GLY A 170 0.81 -5.52 0.84
CA GLY A 170 1.17 -6.08 2.14
C GLY A 170 2.36 -5.42 2.85
N GLY A 171 3.10 -4.52 2.22
CA GLY A 171 4.21 -3.83 2.88
C GLY A 171 3.72 -2.63 3.65
N PRO A 172 4.31 -2.25 4.81
CA PRO A 172 4.06 -0.93 5.35
C PRO A 172 4.70 0.15 4.44
N PRO A 173 4.01 1.28 4.19
CA PRO A 173 2.59 1.45 4.42
C PRO A 173 1.77 0.63 3.42
N MET A 174 0.73 -0.04 3.94
CA MET A 174 -0.18 -0.82 3.08
C MET A 174 -0.91 0.11 2.12
N ASN A 175 -1.08 -0.33 0.89
CA ASN A 175 -1.63 0.48 -0.19
C ASN A 175 -2.69 -0.30 -0.98
N ASN A 176 -3.69 0.39 -1.52
CA ASN A 176 -4.62 -0.18 -2.49
C ASN A 176 -4.00 -0.17 -3.89
N VAL A 177 -4.39 -1.16 -4.68
CA VAL A 177 -3.95 -1.39 -6.06
C VAL A 177 -5.14 -1.66 -6.97
N LEU A 178 -4.88 -2.17 -8.17
CA LEU A 178 -5.86 -2.31 -9.22
C LEU A 178 -6.95 -3.36 -8.94
N TYR A 179 -6.70 -4.32 -8.05
CA TYR A 179 -7.61 -5.41 -7.66
C TYR A 179 -7.02 -6.18 -6.45
N ASN A 180 -7.79 -7.11 -5.87
CA ASN A 180 -7.43 -7.90 -4.69
C ASN A 180 -7.02 -7.06 -3.46
N ASN A 181 -7.79 -6.00 -3.22
CA ASN A 181 -7.64 -5.06 -2.11
C ASN A 181 -8.28 -5.56 -0.80
N MET A 182 -8.14 -6.86 -0.53
CA MET A 182 -8.81 -7.56 0.57
C MET A 182 -7.80 -8.02 1.63
N TYR A 183 -8.23 -7.94 2.89
CA TYR A 183 -7.41 -8.20 4.06
C TYR A 183 -8.20 -9.03 5.07
N GLN A 184 -7.53 -9.98 5.71
CA GLN A 184 -8.03 -10.66 6.90
C GLN A 184 -7.14 -10.31 8.09
N PHE A 185 -7.75 -9.75 9.13
CA PHE A 185 -7.07 -9.46 10.38
C PHE A 185 -7.45 -10.54 11.39
N VAL A 186 -6.44 -11.22 11.94
CA VAL A 186 -6.58 -12.21 13.01
C VAL A 186 -5.81 -11.71 14.21
N GLN A 187 -6.50 -11.51 15.32
CA GLN A 187 -5.96 -10.86 16.50
C GLN A 187 -6.03 -11.81 17.68
N THR A 188 -4.92 -11.95 18.38
CA THR A 188 -4.83 -12.52 19.73
C THR A 188 -4.34 -11.44 20.68
N ASP A 189 -4.17 -11.79 21.95
CA ASP A 189 -3.58 -10.86 22.93
C ASP A 189 -2.10 -10.59 22.64
N ASP A 190 -1.42 -11.54 21.97
CA ASP A 190 0.02 -11.54 21.73
C ASP A 190 0.40 -11.20 20.29
N TYR A 191 -0.53 -11.27 19.33
CA TYR A 191 -0.25 -11.05 17.91
C TYR A 191 -1.41 -10.36 17.18
N LEU A 192 -1.05 -9.53 16.20
CA LEU A 192 -1.91 -9.22 15.06
C LEU A 192 -1.31 -9.88 13.82
N MET A 193 -2.08 -10.75 13.17
CA MET A 193 -1.77 -11.27 11.84
C MET A 193 -2.63 -10.52 10.81
N ILE A 194 -1.99 -10.02 9.76
CA ILE A 194 -2.64 -9.41 8.60
C ILE A 194 -2.32 -10.27 7.40
N LEU A 195 -3.32 -10.97 6.89
CA LEU A 195 -3.26 -11.69 5.62
C LEU A 195 -3.83 -10.78 4.53
N VAL A 196 -3.06 -10.59 3.47
CA VAL A 196 -3.48 -9.85 2.28
C VAL A 196 -3.83 -10.85 1.19
N GLU A 197 -4.94 -10.63 0.49
CA GLU A 197 -5.41 -11.54 -0.54
C GLU A 197 -4.36 -11.77 -1.63
N MET A 198 -3.69 -10.71 -2.07
CA MET A 198 -2.71 -10.79 -3.15
C MET A 198 -1.45 -11.59 -2.76
N VAL A 199 -1.11 -12.58 -3.60
CA VAL A 199 0.04 -13.50 -3.45
C VAL A 199 -0.13 -14.44 -2.25
N HIS A 200 0.46 -14.12 -1.11
CA HIS A 200 0.28 -14.80 0.18
C HIS A 200 0.90 -13.92 1.28
N ASP A 201 0.85 -12.59 1.05
CA ASP A 201 1.49 -11.62 1.92
C ASP A 201 0.86 -11.73 3.32
N THR A 202 1.67 -12.15 4.27
CA THR A 202 1.24 -12.35 5.66
C THR A 202 2.19 -11.60 6.57
N ARG A 203 1.67 -10.61 7.28
CA ARG A 203 2.39 -9.92 8.35
C ARG A 203 2.00 -10.53 9.68
N ILE A 204 2.97 -11.05 10.42
CA ILE A 204 2.78 -11.54 11.79
C ILE A 204 3.46 -10.54 12.72
N ILE A 205 2.66 -9.78 13.45
CA ILE A 205 3.10 -8.66 14.28
C ILE A 205 2.97 -9.08 15.75
N PRO A 206 4.09 -9.38 16.45
CA PRO A 206 4.06 -9.64 17.89
C PRO A 206 3.71 -8.36 18.64
N ILE A 207 2.81 -8.45 19.63
CA ILE A 207 2.40 -7.37 20.51
C ILE A 207 3.25 -7.43 21.79
N ASN A 208 3.89 -6.32 22.16
CA ASN A 208 4.88 -6.22 23.23
C ASN A 208 6.07 -7.19 23.06
N GLY A 209 6.40 -7.51 21.81
CA GLY A 209 7.57 -8.32 21.46
C GLY A 209 8.87 -7.52 21.41
N GLN A 210 9.90 -8.12 20.81
CA GLN A 210 11.16 -7.47 20.51
C GLN A 210 11.49 -7.64 19.03
N HIS A 211 12.17 -6.65 18.47
CA HIS A 211 12.70 -6.75 17.12
C HIS A 211 13.72 -7.89 17.01
N ARG A 212 13.73 -8.51 15.84
CA ARG A 212 14.68 -9.54 15.46
C ARG A 212 16.07 -8.93 15.27
N PRO A 213 17.14 -9.74 15.32
CA PRO A 213 18.49 -9.25 14.99
C PRO A 213 18.56 -8.65 13.58
N ASP A 214 19.29 -7.55 13.41
CA ASP A 214 19.41 -6.78 12.15
C ASP A 214 19.86 -7.60 10.93
N VAL A 215 20.54 -8.73 11.14
CA VAL A 215 20.95 -9.66 10.07
C VAL A 215 19.75 -10.37 9.40
N LEU A 216 18.60 -10.39 10.06
CA LEU A 216 17.37 -10.96 9.51
C LEU A 216 16.59 -9.88 8.78
N GLU A 217 16.59 -9.94 7.45
CA GLU A 217 15.91 -9.00 6.55
C GLU A 217 14.61 -9.64 6.00
N PRO A 218 13.53 -9.78 6.78
CA PRO A 218 12.30 -10.41 6.29
C PRO A 218 11.62 -9.55 5.21
N TRP A 219 10.94 -10.22 4.27
CA TRP A 219 9.96 -9.57 3.41
C TRP A 219 8.90 -8.86 4.26
N LEU A 220 8.46 -7.68 3.81
CA LEU A 220 7.51 -6.82 4.54
C LEU A 220 8.04 -6.27 5.88
N GLY A 221 9.29 -6.56 6.24
CA GLY A 221 9.99 -5.99 7.39
C GLY A 221 9.72 -6.70 8.70
N ASP A 222 10.44 -6.27 9.74
CA ASP A 222 10.27 -6.76 11.09
C ASP A 222 9.40 -5.80 11.89
N SER A 223 8.15 -6.21 12.12
CA SER A 223 7.13 -5.41 12.81
C SER A 223 6.98 -5.84 14.27
N VAL A 224 6.85 -4.87 15.18
CA VAL A 224 6.48 -5.09 16.58
C VAL A 224 5.39 -4.08 16.97
N GLY A 225 4.34 -4.58 17.61
CA GLY A 225 3.18 -3.78 18.04
C GLY A 225 3.15 -3.50 19.54
N TYR A 226 2.46 -2.44 19.95
CA TYR A 226 2.04 -2.19 21.32
C TYR A 226 0.74 -1.38 21.34
N TRP A 227 -0.03 -1.48 22.41
CA TRP A 227 -1.26 -0.71 22.57
C TRP A 227 -0.98 0.64 23.23
N ASP A 228 -1.40 1.73 22.60
CA ASP A 228 -1.53 3.07 23.18
C ASP A 228 -3.02 3.41 23.29
N GLY A 229 -3.58 3.24 24.49
CA GLY A 229 -5.03 3.28 24.69
C GLY A 229 -5.75 2.26 23.79
N ASP A 230 -6.57 2.78 22.87
CA ASP A 230 -7.39 2.02 21.91
C ASP A 230 -6.77 1.93 20.51
N THR A 231 -5.51 2.33 20.37
CA THR A 231 -4.77 2.28 19.12
C THR A 231 -3.67 1.24 19.22
N LEU A 232 -3.63 0.30 18.27
CA LEU A 232 -2.47 -0.57 18.10
C LEU A 232 -1.42 0.18 17.28
N VAL A 233 -0.30 0.52 17.91
CA VAL A 233 0.85 1.15 17.27
C VAL A 233 1.83 0.05 16.87
N VAL A 234 2.28 0.06 15.62
CA VAL A 234 3.21 -0.93 15.07
C VAL A 234 4.42 -0.21 14.51
N GLU A 235 5.61 -0.52 15.04
CA GLU A 235 6.89 -0.09 14.47
C GLU A 235 7.40 -1.19 13.55
N THR A 236 7.77 -0.83 12.32
CA THR A 236 8.42 -1.74 11.36
C THR A 236 9.77 -1.19 10.94
N VAL A 237 10.78 -2.07 10.97
CA VAL A 237 12.15 -1.81 10.53
C VAL A 237 12.62 -2.91 9.57
N ASN A 238 13.83 -2.75 9.03
CA ASN A 238 14.56 -3.79 8.29
C ASN A 238 13.79 -4.46 7.14
N LEU A 239 13.18 -3.64 6.28
CA LEU A 239 12.53 -4.12 5.05
C LEU A 239 13.56 -4.79 4.12
N HIS A 240 13.23 -5.99 3.62
CA HIS A 240 14.11 -6.72 2.69
C HIS A 240 14.56 -5.83 1.51
N PRO A 241 15.87 -5.60 1.28
CA PRO A 241 16.35 -4.59 0.31
C PRO A 241 15.83 -4.79 -1.12
N GLN A 242 15.66 -6.04 -1.55
CA GLN A 242 15.10 -6.39 -2.87
C GLN A 242 13.66 -5.91 -3.09
N GLN A 243 12.87 -5.57 -2.05
CA GLN A 243 11.51 -5.06 -2.22
C GLN A 243 11.44 -3.56 -2.51
N SER A 244 12.53 -2.82 -2.30
CA SER A 244 12.59 -1.38 -2.52
C SER A 244 12.11 -0.88 -3.90
N PRO A 245 12.30 -1.60 -5.04
CA PRO A 245 11.82 -1.15 -6.35
C PRO A 245 10.30 -1.05 -6.52
N ARG A 246 9.53 -1.67 -5.63
CA ARG A 246 8.07 -1.80 -5.72
C ARG A 246 7.34 -1.47 -4.42
N ASN A 247 8.08 -1.23 -3.35
CA ASN A 247 7.53 -0.78 -2.07
C ASN A 247 7.21 0.73 -2.15
N ALA A 248 6.11 1.16 -1.53
CA ALA A 248 5.69 2.55 -1.51
C ALA A 248 6.64 3.44 -0.68
N ALA A 249 7.25 2.87 0.36
CA ALA A 249 8.15 3.50 1.32
C ALA A 249 9.41 2.64 1.55
N PRO A 250 10.35 2.56 0.59
CA PRO A 250 11.61 1.87 0.82
C PRO A 250 12.33 2.43 2.06
N LEU A 251 12.98 1.56 2.83
CA LEU A 251 13.77 1.92 4.00
C LEU A 251 15.23 1.50 3.83
N SER A 252 16.12 2.36 4.30
CA SER A 252 17.51 2.06 4.60
C SER A 252 17.59 1.38 5.98
N ALA A 253 18.79 0.94 6.37
CA ALA A 253 19.03 0.40 7.71
C ALA A 253 18.77 1.41 8.86
N LYS A 254 18.59 2.70 8.54
CA LYS A 254 18.25 3.75 9.52
C LYS A 254 16.77 4.15 9.50
N GLY A 255 16.01 3.55 8.59
CA GLY A 255 14.61 3.87 8.37
C GLY A 255 13.68 3.07 9.28
N LYS A 256 12.52 3.64 9.56
CA LYS A 256 11.41 2.97 10.22
C LYS A 256 10.07 3.50 9.76
N ILE A 257 9.03 2.68 9.93
CA ILE A 257 7.64 3.04 9.68
C ILE A 257 6.85 2.81 10.95
N ILE A 258 6.09 3.83 11.37
CA ILE A 258 5.12 3.73 12.46
C ILE A 258 3.73 3.68 11.86
N GLU A 259 3.03 2.59 12.09
CA GLU A 259 1.63 2.38 11.71
C GLU A 259 0.74 2.45 12.95
N ARG A 260 -0.48 2.94 12.78
CA ARG A 260 -1.47 3.03 13.85
C ARG A 260 -2.80 2.49 13.34
N PHE A 261 -3.33 1.50 14.03
CA PHE A 261 -4.62 0.89 13.74
C PHE A 261 -5.60 1.26 14.85
N THR A 262 -6.59 2.08 14.50
CA THR A 262 -7.63 2.52 15.44
C THR A 262 -8.98 2.06 14.93
N ARG A 263 -9.73 1.34 15.75
CA ARG A 263 -11.10 0.95 15.41
C ARG A 263 -11.99 2.19 15.47
N TYR A 264 -12.27 2.79 14.32
CA TYR A 264 -12.86 4.14 14.22
C TYR A 264 -14.40 4.15 14.25
N SER A 265 -15.03 3.11 13.69
CA SER A 265 -16.48 2.89 13.74
C SER A 265 -16.76 1.39 13.73
N ASP A 266 -18.00 0.94 13.58
CA ASP A 266 -18.33 -0.48 13.34
C ASP A 266 -17.92 -0.94 11.93
N ASP A 267 -17.70 -0.01 11.00
CA ASP A 267 -17.43 -0.35 9.60
C ASP A 267 -16.00 0.00 9.18
N GLN A 268 -15.22 0.68 10.03
CA GLN A 268 -13.91 1.17 9.65
C GLN A 268 -12.83 0.93 10.71
N ILE A 269 -11.64 0.55 10.24
CA ILE A 269 -10.38 0.76 10.94
C ILE A 269 -9.70 1.95 10.27
N LEU A 270 -9.38 2.98 11.06
CA LEU A 270 -8.50 4.05 10.65
C LEU A 270 -7.06 3.53 10.71
N TYR A 271 -6.37 3.62 9.58
CA TYR A 271 -4.98 3.24 9.44
C TYR A 271 -4.16 4.49 9.10
N GLU A 272 -3.30 4.88 10.03
CA GLU A 272 -2.38 6.01 9.88
C GLU A 272 -0.94 5.47 9.82
N PHE A 273 -0.10 6.10 9.02
CA PHE A 273 1.31 5.71 8.91
C PHE A 273 2.23 6.92 8.87
N GLU A 274 3.44 6.74 9.35
CA GLU A 274 4.52 7.73 9.36
C GLU A 274 5.83 7.03 9.00
N VAL A 275 6.55 7.59 8.04
CA VAL A 275 7.77 7.04 7.49
C VAL A 275 8.91 8.00 7.82
N SER A 276 9.94 7.49 8.49
CA SER A 276 11.14 8.23 8.87
C SER A 276 12.36 7.50 8.35
N ASP A 277 13.09 8.09 7.40
CA ASP A 277 14.40 7.59 6.97
C ASP A 277 15.27 8.75 6.46
N PRO A 278 16.34 9.13 7.19
CA PRO A 278 17.19 10.25 6.83
C PRO A 278 18.06 9.98 5.60
N VAL A 279 18.09 8.75 5.08
CA VAL A 279 18.84 8.39 3.87
C VAL A 279 17.98 8.58 2.62
N TYR A 280 16.76 8.06 2.62
CA TYR A 280 15.91 8.04 1.41
C TYR A 280 14.91 9.19 1.32
N TYR A 281 14.68 9.94 2.39
CA TYR A 281 13.76 11.09 2.40
C TYR A 281 14.44 12.35 2.93
N THR A 282 13.96 13.52 2.49
CA THR A 282 14.42 14.82 3.00
C THR A 282 13.75 15.21 4.32
N GLU A 283 12.59 14.63 4.60
CA GLU A 283 11.81 14.79 5.82
C GLU A 283 10.89 13.58 6.02
N ASP A 284 10.38 13.44 7.25
CA ASP A 284 9.39 12.41 7.57
C ASP A 284 8.08 12.69 6.83
N TRP A 285 7.43 11.66 6.34
CA TRP A 285 6.15 11.79 5.64
C TRP A 285 5.10 10.85 6.22
N ARG A 286 3.84 11.25 6.13
CA ARG A 286 2.74 10.53 6.76
C ARG A 286 1.47 10.59 5.93
N GLY A 287 0.63 9.61 6.16
CA GLY A 287 -0.66 9.52 5.53
C GLY A 287 -1.64 8.70 6.34
N GLU A 288 -2.85 8.64 5.81
CA GLU A 288 -3.95 7.92 6.41
C GLU A 288 -4.86 7.32 5.34
N MET A 289 -5.50 6.23 5.69
CA MET A 289 -6.52 5.57 4.90
C MET A 289 -7.46 4.79 5.80
N THR A 290 -8.53 4.25 5.23
CA THR A 290 -9.49 3.41 5.94
C THR A 290 -9.52 2.01 5.37
N PHE A 291 -9.57 1.05 6.27
CA PHE A 291 -9.97 -0.31 5.99
C PHE A 291 -11.45 -0.43 6.32
N ASN A 292 -12.28 -0.70 5.31
CA ASN A 292 -13.73 -0.81 5.43
C ASN A 292 -14.12 -2.28 5.60
N THR A 293 -15.14 -2.55 6.43
CA THR A 293 -15.64 -3.90 6.63
C THR A 293 -16.24 -4.46 5.34
N THR A 294 -16.17 -5.77 5.18
CA THR A 294 -16.72 -6.48 4.03
C THR A 294 -17.13 -7.88 4.44
N ASP A 295 -18.26 -8.35 3.92
CA ASP A 295 -18.73 -9.73 4.12
C ASP A 295 -18.01 -10.70 3.18
N THR A 296 -17.28 -10.19 2.18
CA THR A 296 -16.47 -10.97 1.25
C THR A 296 -15.23 -11.48 1.97
N ARG A 297 -14.94 -12.77 1.79
CA ARG A 297 -13.71 -13.39 2.31
C ARG A 297 -12.64 -13.34 1.23
N PRO A 298 -11.36 -13.10 1.60
CA PRO A 298 -10.27 -13.28 0.66
C PRO A 298 -10.26 -14.74 0.19
N TYR A 299 -10.16 -14.93 -1.12
CA TYR A 299 -9.94 -16.25 -1.70
C TYR A 299 -8.44 -16.51 -1.81
N GLU A 300 -8.08 -17.77 -2.04
CA GLU A 300 -6.71 -18.13 -2.35
C GLU A 300 -6.25 -17.40 -3.62
N TYR A 301 -5.15 -16.67 -3.52
CA TYR A 301 -4.45 -16.14 -4.67
C TYR A 301 -3.39 -17.16 -5.11
N ALA A 302 -3.80 -18.05 -6.01
CA ALA A 302 -3.02 -19.14 -6.55
C ALA A 302 -1.91 -18.62 -7.52
N CYS A 303 -0.92 -17.88 -6.98
CA CYS A 303 0.09 -17.18 -7.78
C CYS A 303 1.02 -18.14 -8.52
N HIS A 304 1.33 -19.29 -7.93
CA HIS A 304 2.24 -20.27 -8.52
C HIS A 304 1.54 -21.25 -9.46
N GLU A 305 0.27 -21.58 -9.18
CA GLU A 305 -0.52 -22.52 -9.96
C GLU A 305 -0.76 -21.97 -11.37
N GLY A 306 -0.18 -22.63 -12.38
CA GLY A 306 -0.31 -22.18 -13.78
C GLY A 306 0.62 -21.03 -14.17
N ASN A 307 1.53 -20.60 -13.29
CA ASN A 307 2.56 -19.61 -13.64
C ASN A 307 3.72 -20.29 -14.40
N TYR A 308 3.52 -20.44 -15.71
CA TYR A 308 4.53 -20.97 -16.64
C TYR A 308 5.41 -19.89 -17.25
N GLY A 309 5.25 -18.63 -16.82
CA GLY A 309 5.92 -17.48 -17.42
C GLY A 309 7.44 -17.66 -17.44
N LEU A 310 8.02 -17.97 -16.27
CA LEU A 310 9.47 -18.15 -16.14
C LEU A 310 10.00 -19.29 -17.03
N THR A 311 9.33 -20.45 -17.02
CA THR A 311 9.70 -21.59 -17.87
C THR A 311 9.63 -21.21 -19.34
N GLY A 312 8.57 -20.51 -19.77
CA GLY A 312 8.39 -20.07 -21.15
C GLY A 312 9.47 -19.08 -21.61
N ILE A 313 9.84 -18.12 -20.77
CA ILE A 313 10.90 -17.14 -21.04
C ILE A 313 12.25 -17.84 -21.20
N LEU A 314 12.60 -18.73 -20.27
CA LEU A 314 13.85 -19.48 -20.33
C LEU A 314 13.91 -20.40 -21.55
N ALA A 315 12.79 -21.04 -21.92
CA ALA A 315 12.67 -21.84 -23.14
C ALA A 315 12.83 -20.98 -24.41
N GLY A 316 12.23 -19.79 -24.45
CA GLY A 316 12.42 -18.82 -25.52
C GLY A 316 13.88 -18.39 -25.67
N ALA A 317 14.58 -18.12 -24.56
CA ALA A 317 15.99 -17.81 -24.57
C ALA A 317 16.84 -18.97 -25.13
N ARG A 318 16.56 -20.23 -24.73
CA ARG A 318 17.23 -21.41 -25.33
C ARG A 318 16.94 -21.53 -26.82
N ARG A 319 15.75 -21.15 -27.28
CA ARG A 319 15.40 -21.19 -28.71
C ARG A 319 16.19 -20.16 -29.52
N LEU A 320 16.35 -18.94 -28.99
CA LEU A 320 17.15 -17.87 -29.62
C LEU A 320 18.63 -18.26 -29.76
N GLU A 321 19.21 -18.95 -28.77
CA GLU A 321 20.59 -19.45 -28.85
C GLU A 321 20.82 -20.48 -29.99
N LEU A 322 19.75 -21.12 -30.46
CA LEU A 322 19.80 -22.06 -31.60
C LEU A 322 19.62 -21.37 -32.96
N GLU A 323 19.27 -20.09 -32.98
CA GLU A 323 19.16 -19.32 -34.22
C GLU A 323 20.57 -18.87 -34.66
N PRO A 324 20.96 -19.06 -35.93
CA PRO A 324 22.22 -18.52 -36.42
C PRO A 324 22.18 -16.99 -36.30
N ALA A 325 23.29 -16.38 -35.87
CA ALA A 325 23.40 -14.93 -35.82
C ALA A 325 23.05 -14.37 -37.21
N SER A 326 22.03 -13.52 -37.26
CA SER A 326 21.68 -12.80 -38.48
C SER A 326 22.79 -11.78 -38.77
N ASP A 327 23.50 -12.01 -39.88
CA ASP A 327 24.50 -11.09 -40.47
C ASP A 327 23.88 -9.72 -40.83
#